data_AF-A0A7S1HZN3-F1
#
_entry.id   AF-A0A7S1HZN3-F1
#
_cell.length_a   1.000
_cell.length_b   1.000
_cell.length_c   1.000
_cell.angle_alpha   90.00
_cell.angle_beta   90.00
_cell.angle_gamma   90.00
#
_symmetry.space_group_name_H-M   'P 1'
#
loop_
_entity.id
_entity.type
_entity.pdbx_description
1 polymer ?
#
loop_
_entity_poly.entity_id
_entity_poly.type
_entity_poly.pdbx_seq_one_letter_code
_entity_poly.pdbx_strand_id
1 'polypeptide(L)'
;RCRQFLHDVPIYREQFNIPRMELEEACTKQDLLVLRSLLTVPREAQLVGEAVVTLLRPKQNASFSAFRNLIAETQFLHTLAEYDDTEVPNLPERALERLQQRVVDPLFQPDIVAQACPAAVGLCMWVLSMYSRVPAAQLERRAERMGHYLALAEEATHCGLSSALPGDDEMVVPSSPLYEDEQESDGDLA
;
A
#
# COMPACT_ATOMS: atom_id res chain seq x y z
N ARG A 1 12.27 -2.48 12.65
CA ARG A 1 11.54 -3.42 11.77
C ARG A 1 11.73 -3.13 10.28
N CYS A 2 11.55 -1.89 9.81
CA CYS A 2 11.71 -1.57 8.38
C CYS A 2 13.08 -1.99 7.80
N ARG A 3 14.20 -1.75 8.51
CA ARG A 3 15.56 -2.11 8.02
C ARG A 3 15.79 -3.63 7.90
N GLN A 4 15.26 -4.43 8.83
CA GLN A 4 15.31 -5.89 8.74
C GLN A 4 14.47 -6.38 7.56
N PHE A 5 13.28 -5.80 7.39
CA PHE A 5 12.39 -6.12 6.30
C PHE A 5 13.00 -5.77 4.92
N LEU A 6 13.72 -4.66 4.77
CA LEU A 6 14.47 -4.35 3.54
C LEU A 6 15.56 -5.38 3.23
N HIS A 7 16.14 -6.00 4.26
CA HIS A 7 17.07 -7.11 4.13
C HIS A 7 16.34 -8.43 3.79
N ASP A 8 15.10 -8.60 4.26
CA ASP A 8 14.31 -9.79 4.00
C ASP A 8 13.68 -9.79 2.59
N VAL A 9 13.41 -8.62 1.98
CA VAL A 9 12.90 -8.51 0.59
C VAL A 9 13.76 -9.28 -0.45
N PRO A 10 15.10 -9.14 -0.50
CA PRO A 10 15.94 -9.97 -1.36
C PRO A 10 15.99 -11.44 -0.92
N ILE A 11 15.80 -11.75 0.37
CA ILE A 11 15.65 -13.13 0.85
C ILE A 11 14.37 -13.75 0.28
N TYR A 12 13.24 -13.03 0.24
CA TYR A 12 12.02 -13.49 -0.42
C TYR A 12 12.25 -13.74 -1.93
N ARG A 13 13.11 -12.93 -2.58
CA ARG A 13 13.46 -13.10 -4.00
C ARG A 13 14.27 -14.37 -4.26
N GLU A 14 15.25 -14.69 -3.41
CA GLU A 14 16.07 -15.90 -3.52
C GLU A 14 15.34 -17.16 -3.04
N GLN A 15 14.60 -17.06 -1.94
CA GLN A 15 13.97 -18.18 -1.24
C GLN A 15 12.74 -18.71 -1.99
N PHE A 16 12.02 -17.85 -2.71
CA PHE A 16 10.82 -18.24 -3.48
C PHE A 16 11.05 -18.32 -4.99
N ASN A 17 12.30 -18.12 -5.46
CA ASN A 17 12.69 -18.15 -6.87
C ASN A 17 11.64 -17.48 -7.78
N ILE A 18 11.12 -16.31 -7.35
CA ILE A 18 9.87 -15.75 -7.86
C ILE A 18 10.08 -15.46 -9.36
N PRO A 19 9.55 -16.31 -10.26
CA PRO A 19 9.66 -16.05 -11.69
C PRO A 19 8.85 -14.78 -11.95
N ARG A 20 8.97 -14.19 -13.15
CA ARG A 20 7.95 -13.25 -13.61
C ARG A 20 6.64 -14.05 -13.64
N MET A 21 5.89 -14.05 -12.54
CA MET A 21 4.72 -14.94 -12.38
C MET A 21 3.80 -14.65 -13.54
N GLU A 22 3.59 -15.66 -14.38
CA GLU A 22 2.55 -15.60 -15.38
C GLU A 22 1.24 -15.51 -14.60
N LEU A 23 0.44 -14.50 -14.93
CA LEU A 23 -0.82 -14.16 -14.27
C LEU A 23 -1.72 -15.38 -13.99
N GLU A 24 -1.67 -16.38 -14.86
CA GLU A 24 -2.47 -17.59 -14.79
C GLU A 24 -2.15 -18.46 -13.55
N GLU A 25 -0.95 -18.36 -12.98
CA GLU A 25 -0.58 -19.01 -11.72
C GLU A 25 -0.91 -18.16 -10.49
N ALA A 26 -1.04 -16.84 -10.65
CA ALA A 26 -1.26 -15.92 -9.54
C ALA A 26 -2.72 -15.94 -9.04
N CYS A 27 -3.71 -16.21 -9.89
CA CYS A 27 -5.10 -16.30 -9.44
C CYS A 27 -6.01 -16.94 -10.50
N THR A 28 -6.75 -17.99 -10.12
CA THR A 28 -7.78 -18.57 -10.99
C THR A 28 -9.07 -17.75 -10.90
N LYS A 29 -9.90 -17.76 -11.96
CA LYS A 29 -11.27 -17.20 -11.91
C LYS A 29 -12.09 -17.75 -10.73
N GLN A 30 -11.87 -19.01 -10.37
CA GLN A 30 -12.53 -19.64 -9.22
C GLN A 30 -12.09 -19.02 -7.88
N ASP A 31 -10.80 -18.68 -7.74
CA ASP A 31 -10.28 -18.03 -6.54
C ASP A 31 -10.88 -16.63 -6.37
N LEU A 32 -11.02 -15.87 -7.46
CA LEU A 32 -11.70 -14.57 -7.45
C LEU A 32 -13.17 -14.69 -7.01
N LEU A 33 -13.88 -15.74 -7.45
CA LEU A 33 -15.25 -15.99 -7.02
C LEU A 33 -15.33 -16.30 -5.52
N VAL A 34 -14.40 -17.13 -5.01
CA VAL A 34 -14.30 -17.42 -3.57
C VAL A 34 -14.08 -16.13 -2.80
N LEU A 35 -13.07 -15.34 -3.15
CA LEU A 35 -12.74 -14.06 -2.52
C LEU A 35 -13.91 -13.07 -2.57
N ARG A 36 -14.64 -13.02 -3.68
CA ARG A 36 -15.84 -12.18 -3.85
C ARG A 36 -17.01 -12.66 -2.99
N SER A 37 -17.10 -13.95 -2.68
CA SER A 37 -18.22 -14.54 -1.93
C SER A 37 -18.04 -14.55 -0.40
N LEU A 38 -16.84 -14.24 0.10
CA LEU A 38 -16.55 -14.25 1.55
C LEU A 38 -17.51 -13.33 2.33
N LEU A 39 -18.28 -13.90 3.25
CA LEU A 39 -19.16 -13.14 4.14
C LEU A 39 -18.36 -12.58 5.33
N THR A 40 -17.48 -13.41 5.88
CA THR A 40 -16.51 -13.03 6.92
C THR A 40 -15.12 -13.12 6.32
N VAL A 41 -14.43 -11.98 6.25
CA VAL A 41 -13.13 -11.89 5.59
C VAL A 41 -12.05 -12.03 6.65
N PRO A 42 -11.20 -13.08 6.59
CA PRO A 42 -10.10 -13.23 7.52
C PRO A 42 -9.10 -12.08 7.38
N ARG A 43 -8.37 -11.75 8.45
CA ARG A 43 -7.48 -10.60 8.49
C ARG A 43 -6.41 -10.68 7.40
N GLU A 44 -5.90 -11.87 7.16
CA GLU A 44 -4.92 -12.21 6.13
C GLU A 44 -5.43 -11.80 4.74
N ALA A 45 -6.66 -12.22 4.39
CA ALA A 45 -7.28 -11.86 3.11
C ALA A 45 -7.60 -10.36 3.01
N GLN A 46 -7.93 -9.69 4.12
CA GLN A 46 -8.11 -8.24 4.15
C GLN A 46 -6.79 -7.52 3.80
N LEU A 47 -5.68 -7.92 4.42
CA LEU A 47 -4.38 -7.33 4.16
C LEU A 47 -3.97 -7.51 2.69
N VAL A 48 -4.19 -8.70 2.12
CA VAL A 48 -3.94 -8.98 0.68
C VAL A 48 -4.80 -8.09 -0.20
N GLY A 49 -6.11 -8.01 0.06
CA GLY A 49 -7.01 -7.19 -0.73
C GLY A 49 -6.67 -5.69 -0.69
N GLU A 50 -6.35 -5.17 0.50
CA GLU A 50 -5.92 -3.78 0.69
C GLU A 50 -4.61 -3.48 -0.05
N ALA A 51 -3.66 -4.41 -0.03
CA ALA A 51 -2.40 -4.27 -0.74
C ALA A 51 -2.58 -4.26 -2.27
N VAL A 52 -3.44 -5.13 -2.80
CA VAL A 52 -3.79 -5.16 -4.24
C VAL A 52 -4.44 -3.85 -4.68
N VAL A 53 -5.40 -3.33 -3.91
CA VAL A 53 -6.03 -2.02 -4.19
C VAL A 53 -4.99 -0.89 -4.15
N THR A 54 -4.05 -0.95 -3.22
CA THR A 54 -3.01 0.07 -3.10
C THR A 54 -2.08 0.11 -4.33
N LEU A 55 -1.78 -1.05 -4.91
CA LEU A 55 -0.97 -1.15 -6.13
C LEU A 55 -1.71 -0.70 -7.39
N LEU A 56 -2.93 -1.20 -7.59
CA LEU A 56 -3.70 -0.96 -8.81
C LEU A 56 -4.45 0.38 -8.81
N ARG A 57 -4.82 0.89 -7.63
CA ARG A 57 -5.60 2.13 -7.45
C ARG A 57 -4.97 2.96 -6.33
N PRO A 58 -3.74 3.49 -6.50
CA PRO A 58 -3.00 4.14 -5.43
C PRO A 58 -3.67 5.40 -4.86
N LYS A 59 -4.58 6.04 -5.62
CA LYS A 59 -5.37 7.20 -5.16
C LYS A 59 -6.61 6.81 -4.34
N GLN A 60 -7.03 5.55 -4.38
CA GLN A 60 -8.22 5.06 -3.69
C GLN A 60 -7.89 4.64 -2.25
N ASN A 61 -8.90 4.69 -1.39
CA ASN A 61 -8.79 4.13 -0.04
C ASN A 61 -8.71 2.60 -0.12
N ALA A 62 -7.62 2.06 0.43
CA ALA A 62 -7.37 0.63 0.51
C ALA A 62 -8.33 0.01 1.53
N SER A 63 -9.39 -0.63 1.03
CA SER A 63 -10.36 -1.37 1.84
C SER A 63 -10.71 -2.67 1.14
N PHE A 64 -11.10 -3.69 1.91
CA PHE A 64 -11.55 -4.94 1.32
C PHE A 64 -12.82 -4.78 0.45
N SER A 65 -13.66 -3.79 0.74
CA SER A 65 -14.82 -3.47 -0.13
C SER A 65 -14.37 -2.95 -1.50
N ALA A 66 -13.40 -2.03 -1.53
CA ALA A 66 -12.80 -1.58 -2.79
C ALA A 66 -12.14 -2.75 -3.55
N PHE A 67 -11.50 -3.67 -2.83
CA PHE A 67 -10.93 -4.88 -3.42
C PHE A 67 -12.01 -5.78 -4.05
N ARG A 68 -13.14 -6.03 -3.37
CA ARG A 68 -14.25 -6.82 -3.92
C ARG A 68 -14.82 -6.21 -5.20
N ASN A 69 -14.88 -4.89 -5.28
CA ASN A 69 -15.32 -4.19 -6.48
C ASN A 69 -14.27 -4.32 -7.61
N LEU A 70 -12.99 -4.17 -7.26
CA LEU A 70 -11.89 -4.29 -8.20
C LEU A 70 -11.81 -5.68 -8.85
N ILE A 71 -11.91 -6.76 -8.07
CA ILE A 71 -11.90 -8.13 -8.60
C ILE A 71 -13.19 -8.50 -9.36
N ALA A 72 -14.24 -7.68 -9.24
CA ALA A 72 -15.47 -7.85 -10.01
C ALA A 72 -15.38 -7.26 -11.42
N GLU A 73 -14.37 -6.42 -11.69
CA GLU A 73 -14.13 -5.85 -13.00
C GLU A 73 -13.70 -6.94 -13.98
N THR A 74 -14.34 -7.01 -15.15
CA THR A 74 -14.05 -8.02 -16.17
C THR A 74 -12.60 -7.95 -16.67
N GLN A 75 -12.00 -6.76 -16.58
CA GLN A 75 -10.63 -6.49 -16.99
C GLN A 75 -9.62 -6.68 -15.86
N PHE A 76 -10.04 -7.06 -14.65
CA PHE A 76 -9.12 -7.18 -13.50
C PHE A 76 -7.89 -8.03 -13.79
N LEU A 77 -8.11 -9.22 -14.35
CA LEU A 77 -7.03 -10.13 -14.72
C LEU A 77 -6.10 -9.50 -15.75
N HIS A 78 -6.66 -8.85 -16.78
CA HIS A 78 -5.86 -8.14 -17.79
C HIS A 78 -5.00 -7.04 -17.17
N THR A 79 -5.61 -6.19 -16.34
CA THR A 79 -4.91 -5.14 -15.59
C THR A 79 -3.81 -5.70 -14.70
N LEU A 80 -4.02 -6.88 -14.10
CA LEU A 80 -3.01 -7.52 -13.24
C LEU A 80 -1.83 -8.09 -14.06
N ALA A 81 -2.06 -8.58 -15.29
CA ALA A 81 -1.00 -9.03 -16.21
C ALA A 81 -0.21 -7.86 -16.80
N GLU A 82 -0.90 -6.79 -17.19
CA GLU A 82 -0.30 -5.60 -17.79
C GLU A 82 0.34 -4.67 -16.75
N TYR A 83 0.22 -5.00 -15.46
CA TYR A 83 0.82 -4.21 -14.41
C TYR A 83 2.36 -4.29 -14.48
N ASP A 84 2.94 -3.27 -15.10
CA ASP A 84 4.36 -3.24 -15.45
C ASP A 84 5.26 -2.76 -14.30
N ASP A 85 6.54 -3.14 -14.41
CA ASP A 85 7.63 -2.78 -13.49
C ASP A 85 7.87 -1.27 -13.39
N THR A 86 7.32 -0.49 -14.31
CA THR A 86 7.40 0.97 -14.36
C THR A 86 6.32 1.66 -13.53
N GLU A 87 5.20 0.99 -13.22
CA GLU A 87 4.12 1.55 -12.38
C GLU A 87 4.56 1.59 -10.91
N VAL A 88 5.22 0.52 -10.45
CA VAL A 88 5.70 0.35 -9.08
C VAL A 88 6.58 1.50 -8.56
N PRO A 89 7.66 1.92 -9.26
CA PRO A 89 8.50 3.03 -8.82
C PRO A 89 7.78 4.38 -8.83
N ASN A 90 6.70 4.52 -9.62
CA ASN A 90 5.89 5.72 -9.74
C ASN A 90 4.75 5.81 -8.73
N LEU A 91 4.62 4.83 -7.80
CA LEU A 91 3.59 4.90 -6.76
C LEU A 91 3.74 6.20 -5.94
N PRO A 92 2.63 6.90 -5.66
CA PRO A 92 2.66 8.04 -4.74
C PRO A 92 3.10 7.57 -3.36
N GLU A 93 3.85 8.40 -2.65
CA GLU A 93 4.46 8.01 -1.38
C GLU A 93 3.43 7.42 -0.41
N ARG A 94 2.28 8.07 -0.22
CA ARG A 94 1.21 7.57 0.66
C ARG A 94 0.74 6.15 0.31
N ALA A 95 0.75 5.75 -0.96
CA ALA A 95 0.41 4.38 -1.36
C ALA A 95 1.53 3.40 -0.97
N LEU A 96 2.79 3.76 -1.21
CA LEU A 96 3.92 2.92 -0.82
C LEU A 96 4.02 2.73 0.71
N GLU A 97 3.61 3.73 1.52
CA GLU A 97 3.56 3.63 2.99
C GLU A 97 2.53 2.60 3.43
N ARG A 98 1.33 2.70 2.88
CA ARG A 98 0.24 1.76 3.14
C ARG A 98 0.66 0.36 2.74
N LEU A 99 1.26 0.21 1.55
CA LEU A 99 1.75 -1.08 1.06
C LEU A 99 2.79 -1.68 2.03
N GLN A 100 3.81 -0.91 2.40
CA GLN A 100 4.84 -1.36 3.34
C GLN A 100 4.25 -1.77 4.70
N GLN A 101 3.28 -1.02 5.22
CA GLN A 101 2.60 -1.39 6.47
C GLN A 101 1.88 -2.74 6.39
N ARG A 102 1.35 -3.12 5.22
CA ARG A 102 0.71 -4.43 5.01
C ARG A 102 1.74 -5.54 4.82
N VAL A 103 2.79 -5.32 4.03
CA VAL A 103 3.77 -6.37 3.73
C VAL A 103 4.68 -6.68 4.92
N VAL A 104 4.90 -5.72 5.83
CA VAL A 104 5.65 -5.94 7.09
C VAL A 104 4.82 -6.69 8.14
N ASP A 105 3.50 -6.79 7.95
CA ASP A 105 2.62 -7.50 8.88
C ASP A 105 2.99 -9.00 8.87
N PRO A 106 3.24 -9.64 10.02
CA PRO A 106 3.57 -11.07 10.07
C PRO A 106 2.45 -11.96 9.52
N LEU A 107 1.19 -11.48 9.48
CA LEU A 107 0.06 -12.20 8.87
C LEU A 107 0.10 -12.15 7.33
N PHE A 108 0.93 -11.29 6.75
CA PHE A 108 1.15 -11.18 5.31
C PHE A 108 2.24 -12.14 4.83
N GLN A 109 2.09 -13.42 5.14
CA GLN A 109 2.98 -14.48 4.66
C GLN A 109 2.19 -15.49 3.83
N PRO A 110 2.71 -15.96 2.69
CA PRO A 110 1.98 -16.88 1.82
C PRO A 110 1.55 -18.16 2.57
N ASP A 111 2.38 -18.66 3.49
CA ASP A 111 2.05 -19.85 4.29
C ASP A 111 0.90 -19.62 5.28
N ILE A 112 0.83 -18.44 5.88
CA ILE A 112 -0.22 -18.06 6.83
C ILE A 112 -1.52 -17.74 6.08
N VAL A 113 -1.39 -17.00 4.97
CA VAL A 113 -2.51 -16.73 4.05
C VAL A 113 -3.07 -18.04 3.50
N ALA A 114 -2.23 -19.05 3.19
CA ALA A 114 -2.71 -20.34 2.72
C ALA A 114 -3.56 -21.08 3.75
N GLN A 115 -3.24 -20.97 5.03
CA GLN A 115 -4.04 -21.57 6.10
C GLN A 115 -5.40 -20.88 6.27
N ALA A 116 -5.44 -19.55 6.13
CA ALA A 116 -6.66 -18.76 6.32
C ALA A 116 -7.55 -18.72 5.06
N CYS A 117 -6.94 -18.53 3.89
CA CYS A 117 -7.61 -18.35 2.62
C CYS A 117 -6.70 -18.79 1.45
N PRO A 118 -6.77 -20.07 1.02
CA PRO A 118 -5.98 -20.58 -0.09
C PRO A 118 -6.12 -19.77 -1.39
N ALA A 119 -7.32 -19.25 -1.65
CA ALA A 119 -7.63 -18.42 -2.83
C ALA A 119 -6.89 -17.08 -2.85
N ALA A 120 -6.42 -16.57 -1.69
CA ALA A 120 -5.67 -15.32 -1.59
C ALA A 120 -4.15 -15.50 -1.76
N VAL A 121 -3.65 -16.74 -1.78
CA VAL A 121 -2.20 -17.02 -1.76
C VAL A 121 -1.50 -16.50 -3.00
N GLY A 122 -2.04 -16.76 -4.18
CA GLY A 122 -1.39 -16.31 -5.41
C GLY A 122 -1.41 -14.78 -5.55
N LEU A 123 -2.46 -14.10 -5.07
CA LEU A 123 -2.48 -12.63 -4.96
C LEU A 123 -1.46 -12.12 -3.94
N CYS A 124 -1.29 -12.80 -2.80
CA CYS A 124 -0.27 -12.47 -1.81
C CYS A 124 1.14 -12.55 -2.42
N MET A 125 1.45 -13.64 -3.12
CA MET A 125 2.73 -13.81 -3.82
C MET A 125 2.93 -12.75 -4.90
N TRP A 126 1.88 -12.36 -5.61
CA TRP A 126 1.95 -11.33 -6.65
C TRP A 126 2.30 -9.97 -6.05
N VAL A 127 1.64 -9.57 -4.95
CA VAL A 127 1.96 -8.34 -4.23
C VAL A 127 3.42 -8.33 -3.75
N LEU A 128 3.90 -9.44 -3.20
CA LEU A 128 5.29 -9.58 -2.77
C LEU A 128 6.26 -9.43 -3.93
N SER A 129 5.96 -10.06 -5.07
CA SER A 129 6.74 -9.91 -6.31
C SER A 129 6.83 -8.45 -6.72
N MET A 130 5.69 -7.73 -6.75
CA MET A 130 5.66 -6.32 -7.12
C MET A 130 6.43 -5.44 -6.13
N TYR A 131 6.27 -5.68 -4.83
CA TYR A 131 7.00 -4.94 -3.81
C TYR A 131 8.53 -5.16 -3.90
N SER A 132 8.97 -6.37 -4.25
CA SER A 132 10.40 -6.68 -4.44
C SER A 132 11.04 -5.94 -5.62
N ARG A 133 10.23 -5.41 -6.55
CA ARG A 133 10.67 -4.62 -7.70
C ARG A 133 10.85 -3.14 -7.36
N VAL A 134 10.41 -2.70 -6.17
CA VAL A 134 10.68 -1.33 -5.70
C VAL A 134 12.19 -1.14 -5.53
N PRO A 135 12.81 -0.11 -6.15
CA PRO A 135 14.24 0.12 -6.03
C PRO A 135 14.67 0.28 -4.57
N ALA A 136 15.73 -0.42 -4.15
CA ALA A 136 16.25 -0.36 -2.78
C ALA A 136 16.53 1.08 -2.32
N ALA A 137 17.08 1.92 -3.20
CA ALA A 137 17.31 3.35 -2.93
C ALA A 137 16.02 4.15 -2.64
N GLN A 138 14.87 3.74 -3.17
CA GLN A 138 13.58 4.35 -2.85
C GLN A 138 13.08 3.90 -1.47
N LEU A 139 13.31 2.64 -1.12
CA LEU A 139 12.98 2.07 0.18
C LEU A 139 13.89 2.60 1.30
N GLU A 140 15.18 2.79 1.06
CA GLU A 140 16.16 3.31 2.02
C GLU A 140 15.88 4.77 2.37
N ARG A 141 15.75 5.65 1.37
CA ARG A 141 15.34 7.05 1.56
C ARG A 141 14.06 7.18 2.40
N ARG A 142 13.19 6.19 2.28
CA ARG A 142 11.92 6.13 3.02
C ARG A 142 12.07 5.60 4.43
N ALA A 143 12.90 4.57 4.63
CA ALA A 143 13.24 4.07 5.96
C ALA A 143 13.94 5.15 6.79
N GLU A 144 14.79 5.98 6.17
CA GLU A 144 15.43 7.14 6.80
C GLU A 144 14.40 8.18 7.26
N ARG A 145 13.45 8.57 6.40
CA ARG A 145 12.36 9.49 6.80
C ARG A 145 11.52 8.93 7.96
N MET A 146 11.12 7.66 7.89
CA MET A 146 10.34 7.04 8.97
C MET A 146 11.15 6.95 10.28
N GLY A 147 12.45 6.64 10.20
CA GLY A 147 13.35 6.64 11.34
C GLY A 147 13.49 8.03 11.98
N HIS A 148 13.55 9.08 11.17
CA HIS A 148 13.57 10.46 11.66
C HIS A 148 12.30 10.84 12.43
N TYR A 149 11.11 10.45 11.95
CA TYR A 149 9.86 10.67 12.69
C TYR A 149 9.81 9.89 14.01
N LEU A 150 10.33 8.65 14.05
CA LEU A 150 10.41 7.87 15.28
C LEU A 150 11.41 8.47 16.28
N ALA A 151 12.56 8.97 15.81
CA ALA A 151 13.53 9.65 16.67
C ALA A 151 12.92 10.90 17.31
N LEU A 152 12.18 11.72 16.55
CA LEU A 152 11.44 12.86 17.08
C LEU A 152 10.35 12.44 18.09
N ALA A 153 9.66 11.32 17.85
CA ALA A 153 8.64 10.80 18.76
C ALA A 153 9.23 10.21 20.06
N GLU A 154 10.39 9.55 19.97
CA GLU A 154 11.17 9.06 21.12
C GLU A 154 11.74 10.24 21.94
N GLU A 155 12.24 11.27 21.27
CA GLU A 155 12.73 12.49 21.91
C GLU A 155 11.58 13.24 22.61
N ALA A 156 10.40 13.31 21.99
CA ALA A 156 9.18 13.84 22.61
C ALA A 156 8.70 13.02 23.82
N THR A 157 8.87 11.70 23.81
CA THR A 157 8.52 10.84 24.96
C THR A 157 9.55 10.87 26.08
N HIS A 158 10.83 11.09 25.77
CA HIS A 158 11.90 11.26 26.78
C HIS A 158 11.87 12.64 27.46
N CYS A 159 11.34 13.67 26.80
CA CYS A 159 11.27 15.03 27.36
C CYS A 159 10.13 15.26 28.37
N GLY A 160 9.31 14.24 28.69
CA GLY A 160 8.31 14.35 29.77
C GLY A 160 7.27 15.46 29.57
N LEU A 161 7.03 15.90 28.33
CA LEU A 161 5.94 16.82 28.00
C LEU A 161 4.61 16.05 27.96
N SER A 162 4.20 15.60 29.14
CA SER A 162 2.80 15.27 29.41
C SER A 162 2.02 16.58 29.60
N SER A 163 1.66 17.24 28.50
CA SER A 163 0.46 18.09 28.46
C SER A 163 0.13 18.51 27.03
N ALA A 164 -1.16 18.43 26.71
CA ALA A 164 -1.82 18.80 25.47
C ALA A 164 -1.78 17.74 24.35
N LEU A 165 -2.53 16.65 24.54
CA LEU A 165 -3.35 16.15 23.44
C LEU A 165 -4.28 17.30 23.02
N PRO A 166 -4.24 17.81 21.79
CA PRO A 166 -5.35 18.59 21.28
C PRO A 166 -6.54 17.62 21.18
N GLY A 167 -7.64 17.98 21.83
CA GLY A 167 -8.90 17.27 21.69
C GLY A 167 -9.31 17.18 20.23
N ASP A 168 -10.16 16.20 19.96
CA ASP A 168 -10.80 15.94 18.68
C ASP A 168 -11.39 17.22 18.06
N ASP A 169 -10.62 17.90 17.20
CA ASP A 169 -11.17 18.85 16.23
C ASP A 169 -10.23 19.00 15.02
N GLU A 170 -10.80 18.73 13.85
CA GLU A 170 -10.32 18.97 12.48
C GLU A 170 -8.97 18.40 12.03
N MET A 171 -9.05 17.27 11.31
CA MET A 171 -8.14 16.98 10.19
C MET A 171 -8.29 18.06 9.11
N VAL A 172 -7.58 19.19 9.26
CA VAL A 172 -7.33 20.09 8.14
C VAL A 172 -6.22 19.49 7.30
N VAL A 173 -6.65 18.90 6.18
CA VAL A 173 -5.82 18.53 5.04
C VAL A 173 -5.01 19.77 4.62
N PRO A 174 -3.68 19.70 4.44
CA PRO A 174 -2.96 20.83 3.86
C PRO A 174 -3.38 20.94 2.40
N SER A 175 -4.20 21.95 2.13
CA SER A 175 -4.56 22.40 0.78
C SER A 175 -3.29 22.74 0.00
N SER A 176 -3.29 22.29 -1.25
CA SER A 176 -2.30 22.57 -2.28
C SER A 176 -1.96 24.06 -2.40
N PRO A 177 -0.79 24.40 -2.99
CA PRO A 177 -0.26 25.74 -3.00
C PRO A 177 -1.15 26.71 -3.79
N LEU A 178 -1.19 27.93 -3.25
CA LEU A 178 -1.74 29.15 -3.80
C LEU A 178 -1.40 29.35 -5.28
N TYR A 179 -2.43 29.55 -6.10
CA TYR A 179 -2.34 30.42 -7.26
C TYR A 179 -2.55 31.84 -6.71
N GLU A 180 -1.47 32.61 -6.62
CA GLU A 180 -1.52 34.06 -6.58
C GLU A 180 -1.25 34.53 -8.01
N ASP A 181 -2.21 35.24 -8.60
CA ASP A 181 -1.89 36.31 -9.54
C ASP A 181 -2.83 37.48 -9.22
N GLU A 182 -2.17 38.61 -9.03
CA GLU A 182 -2.59 39.85 -8.41
C GLU A 182 -3.56 40.64 -9.31
N GLN A 183 -4.67 41.12 -8.73
CA GLN A 183 -5.04 42.53 -8.54
C GLN A 183 -4.93 43.49 -9.74
N GLU A 184 -6.01 44.26 -9.91
CA GLU A 184 -6.06 45.75 -9.83
C GLU A 184 -7.01 46.31 -10.91
N SER A 185 -8.25 46.68 -10.56
CA SER A 185 -8.73 48.00 -10.10
C SER A 185 -9.01 48.99 -11.23
N ASP A 186 -9.98 49.85 -10.90
CA ASP A 186 -10.43 51.09 -11.56
C ASP A 186 -11.61 50.90 -12.50
N GLY A 187 -12.72 51.62 -12.36
CA GLY A 187 -12.99 52.80 -11.55
C GLY A 187 -14.13 53.56 -12.22
N ASP A 188 -15.00 54.14 -11.40
CA ASP A 188 -15.90 55.26 -11.65
C ASP A 188 -16.88 55.30 -12.85
N LEU A 189 -18.16 55.41 -12.46
CA LEU A 189 -19.15 56.42 -12.84
C LEU A 189 -19.07 57.06 -14.26
N ALA A 190 -20.13 56.82 -15.04
CA ALA A 190 -21.15 57.82 -15.40
C ALA A 190 -22.35 57.16 -16.10
#